data_AF-A0A356W238-F1
#
_entry.id   AF-A0A356W238-F1
#
_cell.length_a   1.000
_cell.length_b   1.000
_cell.length_c   1.000
_cell.angle_alpha   90.00
_cell.angle_beta   90.00
_cell.angle_gamma   90.00
#
_symmetry.space_group_name_H-M   'P 1'
#
loop_
_entity.id
_entity.type
_entity.pdbx_description
1 polymer ?
#
loop_
_entity_poly.entity_id
_entity_poly.type
_entity_poly.pdbx_seq_one_letter_code
_entity_poly.pdbx_strand_id
1 'polypeptide(L)'
;VDVIDGVSVREETDEATGISSRVIIDWRSATKSADIKPSVQIVGDNGEPVKLPNGSDAVYLLSVGAILSVGDGDTIAAGDTIARVTTGG
;
A
#
# COMPACT_ATOMS: atom_id res chain seq x y z
N VAL A 1 2.94 -7.40 -6.63
CA VAL A 1 2.06 -6.46 -5.89
C VAL A 1 0.67 -7.04 -5.90
N ASP A 2 0.11 -7.38 -4.74
CA ASP A 2 -1.23 -7.98 -4.59
C ASP A 2 -2.24 -6.96 -4.04
N VAL A 3 -2.31 -5.81 -4.72
CA VAL A 3 -3.19 -4.70 -4.36
C VAL A 3 -4.24 -4.62 -5.47
N ILE A 4 -5.49 -5.00 -5.15
CA ILE A 4 -6.59 -5.08 -6.12
C ILE A 4 -7.65 -4.06 -5.71
N ASP A 5 -7.88 -3.08 -6.60
CA ASP A 5 -8.90 -2.06 -6.42
C ASP A 5 -10.30 -2.67 -6.28
N GLY A 6 -11.05 -2.20 -5.28
CA GLY A 6 -12.38 -2.69 -4.92
C GLY A 6 -12.39 -3.98 -4.09
N VAL A 7 -11.23 -4.59 -3.83
CA VAL A 7 -11.11 -5.88 -3.15
C VAL A 7 -10.24 -5.78 -1.90
N SER A 8 -8.99 -5.34 -2.03
CA SER A 8 -8.09 -5.05 -0.90
C SER A 8 -7.90 -3.56 -0.68
N VAL A 9 -8.30 -2.73 -1.64
CA VAL A 9 -8.21 -1.26 -1.60
C VAL A 9 -9.54 -0.62 -1.95
N ARG A 10 -9.86 0.45 -1.25
CA ARG A 10 -10.93 1.37 -1.57
C ARG A 10 -10.35 2.75 -1.84
N GLU A 11 -10.72 3.36 -2.95
CA GLU A 11 -10.44 4.77 -3.16
C GLU A 11 -11.42 5.60 -2.31
N GLU A 12 -10.86 6.48 -1.48
CA GLU A 12 -11.57 7.45 -0.68
C GLU A 12 -11.11 8.84 -1.10
N THR A 13 -12.01 9.59 -1.72
CA THR A 13 -11.77 10.98 -2.07
C THR A 13 -12.06 11.85 -0.85
N ASP A 14 -11.02 12.52 -0.35
CA ASP A 14 -11.18 13.53 0.70
C ASP A 14 -11.85 14.77 0.08
N GLU A 15 -13.12 15.02 0.42
CA GLU A 15 -13.92 16.12 -0.13
C GLU A 15 -13.38 17.51 0.26
N ALA A 16 -12.59 17.62 1.33
CA ALA A 16 -12.05 18.89 1.79
C ALA A 16 -10.81 19.31 0.97
N THR A 17 -10.00 18.35 0.55
CA THR A 17 -8.77 18.58 -0.23
C THR A 17 -8.89 18.23 -1.71
N GLY A 18 -9.90 17.45 -2.08
CA GLY A 18 -10.07 16.90 -3.43
C GLY A 18 -9.07 15.79 -3.79
N ILE A 19 -8.31 15.29 -2.81
CA ILE A 19 -7.28 14.27 -3.02
C ILE A 19 -7.92 12.89 -2.87
N SER A 20 -7.90 12.10 -3.95
CA SER A 20 -8.20 10.67 -3.90
C SER A 20 -7.06 9.93 -3.20
N SER A 21 -7.37 9.36 -2.03
CA SER A 21 -6.47 8.50 -1.28
C SER A 21 -6.92 7.05 -1.40
N ARG A 22 -5.98 6.11 -1.42
CA ARG A 22 -6.30 4.67 -1.50
C ARG A 22 -6.19 4.06 -0.11
N VAL A 23 -7.27 3.52 0.43
CA VAL A 23 -7.35 2.95 1.78
C VAL A 23 -7.44 1.45 1.70
N ILE A 24 -6.59 0.74 2.45
CA ILE A 24 -6.66 -0.71 2.57
C ILE A 24 -7.89 -1.09 3.39
N ILE A 25 -8.78 -1.88 2.80
CA ILE A 25 -9.99 -2.39 3.44
C ILE A 25 -9.81 -3.84 3.85
N ASP A 26 -10.72 -4.38 4.68
CA ASP A 26 -10.65 -5.77 5.12
C ASP A 26 -10.88 -6.73 3.94
N TRP A 27 -9.78 -7.12 3.30
CA TRP A 27 -9.75 -8.03 2.17
C TRP A 27 -10.21 -9.44 2.55
N ARG A 28 -10.13 -9.82 3.83
CA ARG A 28 -10.60 -11.15 4.31
C ARG A 28 -12.11 -11.27 4.25
N SER A 29 -12.83 -10.15 4.31
CA SER A 29 -14.28 -10.13 4.14
C SER A 29 -14.71 -10.39 2.69
N ALA A 30 -13.80 -10.26 1.71
CA ALA A 30 -14.09 -10.55 0.31
C ALA A 30 -13.85 -12.05 0.02
N THR A 31 -14.91 -12.74 -0.42
CA THR A 31 -14.95 -14.20 -0.63
C THR A 31 -13.88 -14.76 -1.59
N LYS A 32 -13.29 -13.92 -2.45
CA LYS A 32 -12.23 -14.28 -3.40
C LYS A 32 -10.80 -13.96 -2.93
N SER A 33 -10.64 -13.43 -1.72
CA SER A 33 -9.42 -12.71 -1.33
C SER A 33 -8.84 -13.10 0.02
N ALA A 34 -9.35 -14.17 0.63
CA ALA A 34 -8.91 -14.63 1.95
C ALA A 34 -7.39 -14.89 2.04
N ASP A 35 -6.73 -15.22 0.93
CA ASP A 35 -5.29 -15.48 0.84
C ASP A 35 -4.45 -14.28 0.37
N ILE A 36 -5.08 -13.15 0.03
CA ILE A 36 -4.36 -11.96 -0.41
C ILE A 36 -3.69 -11.32 0.81
N LYS A 37 -2.43 -10.90 0.68
CA LYS A 37 -1.72 -10.11 1.69
C LYS A 37 -1.30 -8.79 1.06
N PRO A 38 -2.08 -7.70 1.25
CA PRO A 38 -1.73 -6.42 0.65
C PRO A 38 -0.35 -6.00 1.15
N SER A 39 0.56 -5.79 0.20
CA SER A 39 1.95 -5.44 0.47
C SER A 39 2.47 -4.54 -0.63
N VAL A 40 3.34 -3.61 -0.24
CA VAL A 40 4.10 -2.76 -1.15
C VAL A 40 5.51 -3.29 -1.23
N GLN A 41 5.96 -3.54 -2.44
CA GLN A 41 7.34 -3.90 -2.71
C GLN A 41 8.01 -2.72 -3.40
N ILE A 42 9.14 -2.28 -2.85
CA ILE A 42 9.97 -1.27 -3.49
C ILE A 42 10.88 -1.97 -4.50
N VAL A 43 10.76 -1.57 -5.76
CA VAL A 43 11.63 -2.02 -6.85
C VAL A 43 12.51 -0.85 -7.29
N GLY A 44 13.74 -1.14 -7.68
CA GLY A 44 14.65 -0.17 -8.27
C GLY A 44 14.33 0.07 -9.76
N ASP A 45 15.11 0.93 -10.41
CA ASP A 45 14.93 1.29 -11.82
C ASP A 45 15.05 0.11 -12.80
N ASN A 46 15.72 -0.96 -12.36
CA ASN A 46 15.88 -2.22 -13.07
C ASN A 46 14.70 -3.19 -12.88
N GLY A 47 13.70 -2.83 -12.08
CA GLY A 47 12.59 -3.71 -11.70
C GLY A 47 12.98 -4.76 -10.66
N GLU A 48 14.20 -4.73 -10.12
CA GLU A 48 14.63 -5.64 -9.06
C GLU A 48 14.24 -5.09 -7.68
N PRO A 49 13.82 -5.95 -6.73
CA PRO A 49 13.48 -5.50 -5.39
C PRO A 49 14.68 -4.85 -4.70
N VAL A 50 14.44 -3.67 -4.14
CA VAL A 50 15.46 -2.97 -3.35
C VAL A 50 15.75 -3.81 -2.11
N LYS A 51 17.04 -4.08 -1.85
CA LYS A 51 17.46 -4.71 -0.61
C LYS A 51 17.69 -3.65 0.45
N LEU A 52 17.03 -3.84 1.59
CA LEU A 52 17.24 -3.05 2.78
C LEU A 52 18.66 -3.27 3.33
N PRO A 53 19.19 -2.36 4.15
CA PRO A 53 20.51 -2.49 4.76
C PRO A 53 20.68 -3.75 5.63
N ASN A 54 19.56 -4.35 6.05
CA ASN A 54 19.50 -5.59 6.82
C ASN A 54 19.52 -6.86 5.94
N GLY A 55 19.65 -6.73 4.62
CA GLY A 55 19.67 -7.83 3.65
C GLY A 55 18.30 -8.38 3.24
N SER A 56 17.21 -7.88 3.82
CA SER A 56 15.84 -8.25 3.45
C SER A 56 15.35 -7.44 2.25
N ASP A 57 14.41 -7.98 1.49
CA ASP A 57 13.76 -7.21 0.42
C ASP A 57 12.87 -6.13 1.05
N ALA A 58 12.79 -4.97 0.41
CA ALA A 58 11.97 -3.83 0.83
C ALA A 58 10.49 -4.10 0.56
N VAL A 59 9.93 -5.07 1.28
CA VAL A 59 8.53 -5.48 1.22
C VAL A 59 7.85 -5.09 2.53
N TYR A 60 6.84 -4.23 2.42
CA TYR A 60 6.08 -3.70 3.55
C TYR A 60 4.65 -4.23 3.46
N LEU A 61 4.26 -5.06 4.43
CA LEU A 61 2.87 -5.50 4.54
C LEU A 61 2.00 -4.33 5.01
N LEU A 62 0.86 -4.17 4.35
CA LEU A 62 -0.12 -3.16 4.71
C LEU A 62 -1.18 -3.77 5.61
N SER A 63 -1.58 -3.00 6.63
CA SER A 63 -2.67 -3.37 7.53
C SER A 63 -4.00 -2.78 7.04
N VAL A 64 -5.11 -3.38 7.44
CA VAL A 64 -6.45 -2.80 7.25
C VAL A 64 -6.48 -1.40 7.87
N GLY A 65 -7.02 -0.42 7.15
CA GLY A 65 -7.05 0.99 7.56
C GLY A 65 -5.79 1.77 7.20
N ALA A 66 -4.78 1.15 6.58
CA ALA A 66 -3.64 1.88 6.04
C ALA A 66 -4.07 2.71 4.82
N ILE A 67 -3.72 3.99 4.81
CA ILE A 67 -3.95 4.91 3.70
C ILE A 67 -2.66 4.99 2.90
N LEU A 68 -2.68 4.48 1.68
CA LEU A 68 -1.60 4.60 0.70
C LEU A 68 -1.47 6.05 0.28
N SER A 69 -0.25 6.59 0.45
CA SER A 69 0.09 7.95 0.01
C SER A 69 0.76 7.97 -1.35
N VAL A 70 1.14 6.79 -1.89
CA VAL A 70 1.94 6.67 -3.12
C VAL A 70 1.26 5.77 -4.16
N GLY A 71 1.37 6.17 -5.43
CA GLY A 71 0.95 5.49 -6.66
C GLY A 71 1.51 4.09 -6.87
N ASP A 72 0.84 3.28 -7.69
CA ASP A 72 1.56 2.21 -8.39
C ASP A 72 2.46 2.87 -9.45
N GLY A 73 3.75 2.55 -9.44
CA GLY A 73 4.74 3.18 -10.32
C GLY A 73 5.25 4.57 -9.87
N ASP A 74 4.84 5.06 -8.70
CA ASP A 74 5.40 6.29 -8.15
C ASP A 74 6.86 6.11 -7.74
N THR A 75 7.68 7.12 -8.00
CA THR A 75 9.07 7.16 -7.55
C THR A 75 9.12 7.69 -6.12
N ILE A 76 9.64 6.88 -5.21
CA ILE A 76 9.76 7.23 -3.79
C ILE A 76 11.24 7.23 -3.36
N ALA A 77 11.61 8.14 -2.48
CA ALA A 77 12.94 8.21 -1.90
C ALA A 77 12.98 7.58 -0.49
N ALA A 78 14.19 7.26 -0.03
CA ALA A 78 14.38 6.83 1.35
C ALA A 78 13.97 7.96 2.31
N GLY A 79 12.97 7.69 3.14
CA GLY A 79 12.36 8.67 4.05
C GLY A 79 10.96 9.12 3.64
N ASP A 80 10.52 8.80 2.42
CA ASP A 80 9.16 9.10 1.98
C ASP A 80 8.13 8.17 2.64
N THR A 81 6.91 8.70 2.79
CA THR A 81 5.80 7.97 3.41
C THR A 81 5.06 7.16 2.35
N ILE A 82 5.13 5.82 2.45
CA ILE A 82 4.46 4.90 1.53
C ILE A 82 2.98 4.74 1.91
N ALA A 83 2.73 4.50 3.19
CA ALA A 83 1.39 4.39 3.74
C ALA A 83 1.37 4.96 5.15
N ARG A 84 0.26 5.60 5.50
CA ARG A 84 -0.02 6.09 6.85
C ARG A 84 -1.10 5.20 7.47
N VAL A 85 -0.85 4.67 8.67
CA VAL A 85 -1.88 3.98 9.45
C VAL A 85 -2.51 5.02 10.37
N THR A 86 -3.75 5.40 10.09
CA THR A 86 -4.50 6.22 11.04
C THR A 86 -5.04 5.27 12.11
N THR A 87 -4.50 5.35 13.33
CA THR A 87 -5.17 4.77 14.49
C THR A 87 -6.45 5.58 14.73
N GLY A 88 -7.55 5.15 14.10
CA GLY A 88 -8.88 5.61 14.50
C GLY A 88 -9.08 5.21 15.95
N GLY A 89 -9.25 6.21 16.82
CA GLY A 89 -9.59 6.02 18.23
C GLY A 89 -11.03 5.57 18.43
#